data_AF-A0A315XDS0-F1
#
_entry.id   AF-A0A315XDS0-F1
#
_cell.length_a   1.000
_cell.length_b   1.000
_cell.length_c   1.000
_cell.angle_alpha   90.00
_cell.angle_beta   90.00
_cell.angle_gamma   90.00
#
_symmetry.space_group_name_H-M   'P 1'
#
loop_
_entity.id
_entity.type
_entity.pdbx_description
1 polymer ?
#
loop_
_entity_poly.entity_id
_entity_poly.type
_entity_poly.pdbx_seq_one_letter_code
_entity_poly.pdbx_strand_id
1 'polypeptide(L)'
;MDYWLGYFINDYVLYKIIEGIIAVLSMIVIYLGIHIALNWKFINKENPDSNEIISQKQSFYRSTLFIFIAGFFMIIHELFEGLEKEAPDYATYELLEMVALSGLVLFLYEWHKILLKLKKSRLVK
;
A
#
# COMPACT_ATOMS: atom_id res chain seq x y z
N MET A 1 -16.23 22.91 -19.07
CA MET A 1 -15.04 22.20 -18.53
C MET A 1 -15.21 20.68 -18.63
N ASP A 2 -16.45 20.18 -18.73
CA ASP A 2 -16.75 18.74 -18.81
C ASP A 2 -16.58 18.12 -20.22
N TYR A 3 -16.59 18.94 -21.27
CA TYR A 3 -16.52 18.45 -22.66
C TYR A 3 -15.15 17.88 -23.06
N TRP A 4 -14.07 18.38 -22.43
CA TRP A 4 -12.70 17.93 -22.74
C TRP A 4 -12.33 16.63 -22.03
N LEU A 5 -12.80 16.42 -20.80
CA LEU A 5 -12.55 15.17 -20.07
C LEU A 5 -13.36 14.00 -20.64
N GLY A 6 -14.62 14.23 -21.05
CA GLY A 6 -15.48 13.19 -21.62
C GLY A 6 -15.10 12.72 -23.03
N TYR A 7 -14.26 13.46 -23.76
CA TYR A 7 -13.78 13.06 -25.10
C TYR A 7 -12.48 12.25 -25.06
N PHE A 8 -11.63 12.45 -24.04
CA PHE A 8 -10.34 11.76 -23.90
C PHE A 8 -10.39 10.51 -23.02
N ILE A 9 -11.32 10.43 -22.07
CA ILE A 9 -11.39 9.32 -21.11
C ILE A 9 -12.69 8.53 -21.37
N ASN A 10 -12.56 7.38 -22.01
CA ASN A 10 -13.66 6.42 -22.17
C ASN A 10 -14.10 5.90 -20.79
N ASP A 11 -15.40 5.62 -20.60
CA ASP A 11 -15.99 5.05 -19.38
C ASP A 11 -15.20 3.84 -18.85
N TYR A 12 -14.63 3.02 -19.74
CA TYR A 12 -13.76 1.90 -19.39
C TYR A 12 -12.48 2.34 -18.65
N VAL A 13 -11.82 3.39 -19.14
CA VAL A 13 -10.59 3.94 -18.55
C VAL A 13 -10.91 4.58 -17.20
N LEU A 14 -12.02 5.31 -17.13
CA LEU A 14 -12.49 5.92 -15.88
C LEU A 14 -12.77 4.85 -14.81
N TYR A 15 -13.44 3.75 -15.19
CA TYR A 15 -13.70 2.62 -14.30
C TYR A 15 -12.41 2.03 -13.73
N LYS A 16 -11.41 1.75 -14.57
CA LYS A 16 -10.11 1.21 -14.15
C LYS A 16 -9.34 2.14 -13.21
N ILE A 17 -9.37 3.45 -13.47
CA ILE A 17 -8.78 4.45 -12.56
C ILE A 17 -9.47 4.42 -11.19
N ILE A 18 -10.81 4.37 -11.16
CA ILE A 18 -11.58 4.31 -9.92
C ILE A 18 -11.27 3.01 -9.16
N GLU A 19 -11.18 1.88 -9.85
CA GLU A 19 -10.80 0.59 -9.27
C GLU A 19 -9.40 0.65 -8.62
N GLY A 20 -8.41 1.21 -9.32
CA GLY A 20 -7.07 1.44 -8.78
C GLY A 20 -7.08 2.33 -7.54
N ILE A 21 -7.83 3.43 -7.55
CA ILE A 21 -7.98 4.32 -6.37
C ILE A 21 -8.59 3.55 -5.19
N ILE A 22 -9.65 2.76 -5.41
CA ILE A 22 -10.30 1.95 -4.37
C ILE A 22 -9.31 0.95 -3.77
N ALA A 23 -8.49 0.29 -4.60
CA ALA A 23 -7.48 -0.66 -4.12
C ALA A 23 -6.44 0.02 -3.22
N VAL A 24 -5.93 1.19 -3.62
CA VAL A 24 -4.97 1.97 -2.83
C VAL A 24 -5.57 2.44 -1.50
N LEU A 25 -6.79 3.00 -1.54
CA LEU A 25 -7.50 3.43 -0.34
C LEU A 25 -7.75 2.27 0.61
N SER A 26 -8.12 1.10 0.08
CA SER A 26 -8.32 -0.12 0.87
C SER A 26 -7.04 -0.54 1.58
N MET A 27 -5.89 -0.51 0.91
CA MET A 27 -4.60 -0.79 1.56
C MET A 27 -4.27 0.22 2.66
N ILE A 28 -4.51 1.51 2.43
CA ILE A 28 -4.30 2.56 3.43
C ILE A 28 -5.20 2.30 4.65
N VAL A 29 -6.47 1.97 4.45
CA VAL A 29 -7.41 1.66 5.55
C VAL A 29 -6.95 0.44 6.34
N ILE A 30 -6.56 -0.65 5.65
CA ILE A 30 -6.03 -1.85 6.30
C ILE A 30 -4.79 -1.49 7.14
N TYR A 31 -3.87 -0.73 6.57
CA TYR A 31 -2.67 -0.27 7.25
C TYR A 31 -2.95 0.57 8.50
N LEU A 32 -3.84 1.55 8.38
CA LEU A 32 -4.26 2.39 9.50
C LEU A 32 -4.94 1.54 10.59
N GLY A 33 -5.82 0.62 10.22
CA GLY A 33 -6.49 -0.29 11.15
C GLY A 33 -5.49 -1.14 11.95
N ILE A 34 -4.46 -1.69 11.28
CA ILE A 34 -3.38 -2.43 11.94
C ILE A 34 -2.62 -1.52 12.90
N HIS A 35 -2.22 -0.33 12.48
CA HIS A 35 -1.45 0.59 13.34
C HIS A 35 -2.25 1.07 14.56
N ILE A 36 -3.54 1.33 14.40
CA ILE A 36 -4.44 1.66 15.51
C ILE A 36 -4.51 0.49 16.49
N ALA A 37 -4.73 -0.74 15.99
CA ALA A 37 -4.78 -1.93 16.83
C ALA A 37 -3.47 -2.20 17.57
N LEU A 38 -2.33 -1.98 16.91
CA LEU A 38 -1.01 -2.09 17.53
C LEU A 38 -0.82 -1.03 18.62
N ASN A 39 -1.01 0.25 18.30
CA ASN A 39 -0.87 1.34 19.26
C ASN A 39 -1.76 1.16 20.49
N TRP A 40 -3.01 0.71 20.29
CA TRP A 40 -3.93 0.39 21.39
C TRP A 40 -3.36 -0.66 22.35
N LYS A 41 -2.73 -1.71 21.80
CA LYS A 41 -2.10 -2.78 22.60
C LYS A 41 -0.89 -2.29 23.40
N PHE A 42 -0.15 -1.30 22.90
CA PHE A 42 1.06 -0.78 23.56
C PHE A 42 0.77 0.32 24.59
N ILE A 43 -0.26 1.15 24.38
CA ILE A 43 -0.69 2.16 25.36
C ILE A 43 -1.11 1.50 26.68
N ASN A 44 -1.65 0.28 26.63
CA ASN A 44 -2.03 -0.49 27.81
C ASN A 44 -0.87 -1.22 28.52
N LYS A 45 0.40 -1.02 28.11
CA LYS A 45 1.57 -1.55 28.85
C LYS A 45 2.03 -0.51 29.89
N GLU A 46 2.15 -0.93 31.14
CA GLU A 46 2.63 -0.13 32.29
C GLU A 46 4.05 0.43 32.14
N ASN A 47 4.90 -0.15 31.27
CA ASN A 47 6.23 0.35 30.97
C ASN A 47 6.59 0.05 29.50
N PRO A 48 6.48 1.03 28.58
CA PRO A 48 6.89 0.85 27.20
C PRO A 48 8.42 0.97 27.06
N ASP A 49 9.06 -0.07 26.53
CA ASP A 49 10.50 -0.07 26.25
C ASP A 49 10.80 0.92 25.11
N SER A 50 11.69 1.88 25.35
CA SER A 50 12.02 2.95 24.38
C SER A 50 12.59 2.41 23.07
N ASN A 51 13.27 1.26 23.11
CA ASN A 51 13.75 0.55 21.94
C ASN A 51 12.61 -0.07 21.11
N GLU A 52 11.50 -0.47 21.74
CA GLU A 52 10.30 -0.92 21.01
C GLU A 52 9.67 0.25 20.25
N ILE A 53 9.58 1.43 20.85
CA ILE A 53 9.00 2.64 20.26
C ILE A 53 9.79 3.11 19.02
N ILE A 54 11.12 3.14 19.09
CA ILE A 54 11.98 3.54 17.96
C ILE A 54 11.85 2.55 16.79
N SER A 55 11.85 1.23 17.09
CA SER A 55 11.68 0.20 16.06
C SER A 55 10.33 0.31 15.34
N GLN A 56 9.27 0.72 16.05
CA GLN A 56 7.95 0.93 15.46
C GLN A 56 7.90 2.16 14.57
N LYS A 57 8.54 3.26 14.99
CA LYS A 57 8.61 4.48 14.18
C LYS A 57 9.30 4.22 12.84
N GLN A 58 10.40 3.46 12.86
CA GLN A 58 11.09 3.07 11.63
C GLN A 58 10.23 2.12 10.77
N SER A 59 9.57 1.15 11.39
CA SER A 59 8.67 0.22 10.70
C SER A 59 7.47 0.93 10.07
N PHE A 60 6.95 1.97 10.72
CA PHE A 60 5.89 2.84 10.21
C PHE A 60 6.34 3.56 8.94
N TYR A 61 7.48 4.26 8.97
CA TYR A 61 7.96 4.95 7.77
C TYR A 61 8.21 4.00 6.59
N ARG A 62 8.79 2.81 6.85
CA ARG A 62 8.99 1.80 5.81
C ARG A 62 7.69 1.31 5.21
N SER A 63 6.73 0.95 6.06
CA SER A 63 5.44 0.43 5.60
C SER A 63 4.65 1.48 4.82
N THR A 64 4.65 2.73 5.28
CA THR A 64 4.05 3.86 4.55
C THR A 64 4.70 4.07 3.19
N LEU A 65 6.04 3.98 3.11
CA LEU A 65 6.77 4.09 1.84
C LEU A 65 6.40 2.94 0.88
N PHE A 66 6.30 1.71 1.38
CA PHE A 66 5.94 0.55 0.56
C PHE A 66 4.51 0.61 0.03
N ILE A 67 3.57 1.07 0.86
CA ILE A 67 2.19 1.34 0.43
C ILE A 67 2.15 2.45 -0.63
N PHE A 68 2.92 3.52 -0.43
CA PHE A 68 3.02 4.59 -1.40
C PHE A 68 3.57 4.09 -2.75
N ILE A 69 4.66 3.33 -2.74
CA ILE A 69 5.22 2.71 -3.95
C ILE A 69 4.17 1.81 -4.62
N ALA A 70 3.60 0.88 -3.87
CA ALA A 70 2.59 -0.05 -4.41
C ALA A 70 1.41 0.70 -5.04
N GLY A 71 0.85 1.68 -4.34
CA GLY A 71 -0.30 2.43 -4.84
C GLY A 71 0.02 3.37 -6.00
N PHE A 72 1.15 4.07 -5.94
CA PHE A 72 1.58 4.97 -7.01
C PHE A 72 1.80 4.20 -8.31
N PHE A 73 2.55 3.09 -8.27
CA PHE A 73 2.83 2.30 -9.46
C PHE A 73 1.60 1.57 -9.99
N MET A 74 0.68 1.11 -9.12
CA MET A 74 -0.59 0.52 -9.55
C MET A 74 -1.48 1.52 -10.29
N ILE A 75 -1.54 2.77 -9.81
CA ILE A 75 -2.31 3.83 -10.48
C ILE A 75 -1.71 4.15 -11.85
N ILE A 76 -0.38 4.25 -11.96
CA ILE A 76 0.27 4.51 -13.25
C ILE A 76 0.06 3.33 -14.21
N HIS A 77 0.16 2.09 -13.72
CA HIS A 77 -0.12 0.88 -14.50
C HIS A 77 -1.53 0.95 -15.10
N GLU A 78 -2.57 1.13 -14.29
CA GLU A 78 -3.97 1.19 -14.75
C GLU A 78 -4.23 2.38 -15.69
N LEU A 79 -3.61 3.54 -15.42
CA LEU A 79 -3.72 4.72 -16.28
C LEU A 79 -3.17 4.45 -17.67
N PHE A 80 -1.96 3.91 -17.75
CA PHE A 80 -1.33 3.65 -19.02
C PHE A 80 -2.11 2.50 -19.73
N GLU A 81 -2.53 1.44 -19.02
CA GLU A 81 -3.19 0.26 -19.63
C GLU A 81 -4.53 0.68 -20.25
N GLY A 82 -5.26 1.55 -19.56
CA GLY A 82 -6.49 2.14 -20.07
C GLY A 82 -6.28 3.03 -21.30
N LEU A 83 -5.13 3.71 -21.42
CA LEU A 83 -4.83 4.59 -22.56
C LEU A 83 -4.34 3.82 -23.80
N GLU A 84 -3.72 2.64 -23.63
CA GLU A 84 -3.03 1.91 -24.70
C GLU A 84 -3.88 0.90 -25.50
N LYS A 85 -5.18 1.15 -25.71
CA LYS A 85 -5.95 0.35 -26.69
C LYS A 85 -5.33 0.33 -28.11
N GLU A 86 -4.32 1.15 -28.42
CA GLU A 86 -3.70 1.27 -29.75
C GLU A 86 -2.16 1.19 -29.82
N ALA A 87 -1.41 0.97 -28.72
CA ALA A 87 0.06 0.81 -28.80
C ALA A 87 0.56 -0.50 -28.14
N PRO A 88 1.73 -1.04 -28.57
CA PRO A 88 2.10 -2.43 -28.31
C PRO A 88 3.07 -2.62 -27.14
N ASP A 89 3.29 -1.65 -26.26
CA ASP A 89 4.39 -1.75 -25.27
C ASP A 89 3.99 -2.43 -23.95
N TYR A 90 3.51 -3.68 -24.07
CA TYR A 90 3.15 -4.58 -22.97
C TYR A 90 4.22 -4.66 -21.86
N ALA A 91 5.50 -4.54 -22.21
CA ALA A 91 6.61 -4.68 -21.27
C ALA A 91 6.63 -3.56 -20.21
N THR A 92 6.24 -2.34 -20.59
CA THR A 92 6.24 -1.19 -19.67
C THR A 92 5.14 -1.34 -18.62
N TYR A 93 3.97 -1.85 -19.00
CA TYR A 93 2.85 -2.15 -18.10
C TYR A 93 3.18 -3.18 -17.04
N GLU A 94 3.70 -4.31 -17.50
CA GLU A 94 4.06 -5.42 -16.64
C GLU A 94 5.18 -5.03 -15.68
N LEU A 95 6.12 -4.17 -16.11
CA LEU A 95 7.14 -3.61 -15.22
C LEU A 95 6.53 -2.75 -14.11
N LEU A 96 5.57 -1.88 -14.42
CA LEU A 96 4.89 -1.06 -13.42
C LEU A 96 4.11 -1.93 -12.42
N GLU A 97 3.42 -2.96 -12.91
CA GLU A 97 2.73 -3.94 -12.07
C GLU A 97 3.71 -4.70 -11.17
N MET A 98 4.84 -5.17 -11.70
CA MET A 98 5.88 -5.84 -10.92
C MET A 98 6.46 -4.94 -9.82
N VAL A 99 6.66 -3.65 -10.09
CA VAL A 99 7.11 -2.70 -9.07
C VAL A 99 6.03 -2.49 -8.00
N ALA A 100 4.76 -2.38 -8.41
CA ALA A 100 3.64 -2.26 -7.49
C ALA A 100 3.53 -3.48 -6.55
N LEU A 101 3.59 -4.69 -7.11
CA LEU A 101 3.57 -5.95 -6.38
C LEU A 101 4.78 -6.08 -5.45
N SER A 102 5.96 -5.63 -5.89
CA SER A 102 7.15 -5.62 -5.04
C SER A 102 6.98 -4.74 -3.81
N GLY A 103 6.38 -3.55 -3.97
CA GLY A 103 5.99 -2.69 -2.85
C GLY A 103 5.04 -3.41 -1.87
N LEU A 104 4.05 -4.12 -2.39
CA LEU A 104 3.08 -4.86 -1.58
C LEU A 104 3.75 -6.02 -0.82
N VAL A 105 4.63 -6.77 -1.47
CA VAL A 105 5.41 -7.85 -0.81
C VAL A 105 6.27 -7.29 0.31
N LEU A 106 6.96 -6.16 0.09
CA LEU A 106 7.79 -5.52 1.12
C LEU A 106 6.94 -5.02 2.30
N PHE A 107 5.75 -4.50 2.04
CA PHE A 107 4.78 -4.13 3.07
C PHE A 107 4.36 -5.34 3.91
N LEU A 108 3.94 -6.44 3.26
CA LEU A 108 3.56 -7.68 3.94
C LEU A 108 4.71 -8.27 4.75
N TYR A 109 5.95 -8.16 4.24
CA TYR A 109 7.13 -8.65 4.93
C TYR A 109 7.43 -7.87 6.22
N GLU A 110 7.38 -6.54 6.18
CA GLU A 110 7.51 -5.74 7.41
C GLU A 110 6.39 -6.05 8.41
N TRP A 111 5.16 -6.22 7.92
CA TRP A 111 4.05 -6.62 8.78
C TRP A 111 4.29 -8.00 9.42
N HIS A 112 4.75 -8.99 8.66
CA HIS A 112 5.08 -10.31 9.17
C HIS A 112 6.11 -10.25 10.31
N LYS A 113 7.15 -9.42 10.19
CA LYS A 113 8.14 -9.21 11.26
C LYS A 113 7.51 -8.66 12.53
N ILE A 114 6.61 -7.67 12.41
CA ILE A 114 5.89 -7.09 13.54
C ILE A 114 5.07 -8.18 14.25
N LEU A 115 4.33 -8.98 13.49
CA LEU A 115 3.52 -10.07 14.04
C LEU A 115 4.36 -11.13 14.75
N LEU A 116 5.52 -11.51 14.18
CA LEU A 116 6.45 -12.44 14.83
C LEU A 116 6.99 -11.87 16.15
N LYS A 117 7.36 -10.59 16.18
CA LYS A 117 7.82 -9.91 17.40
C LYS A 117 6.74 -9.92 18.48
N LEU A 118 5.48 -9.67 18.11
CA LEU A 118 4.34 -9.70 19.02
C LEU A 118 4.00 -11.12 19.52
N LYS A 119 4.19 -12.14 18.68
CA LYS A 119 4.02 -13.54 19.09
C LYS A 119 5.08 -13.93 20.10
N LYS A 120 6.35 -13.57 19.85
CA LYS A 120 7.47 -13.86 20.74
C LYS A 120 7.33 -13.17 22.09
N SER A 121 6.91 -11.91 22.13
CA SER A 121 6.69 -11.19 23.40
C SER A 121 5.53 -11.75 24.25
N ARG A 122 4.61 -12.52 23.66
CA ARG A 122 3.54 -13.22 24.38
C ARG A 122 4.00 -14.52 25.05
N LEU A 123 5.05 -15.15 24.54
CA LEU A 123 5.60 -16.42 25.05
C LEU A 123 6.65 -16.24 26.16
N VAL A 124 7.12 -15.00 26.38
CA VAL A 124 8.14 -14.65 27.40
C VAL A 124 7.48 -13.99 28.63
N LYS A 125 6.14 -13.97 28.69
CA LYS A 125 5.37 -13.63 29.90
C LYS A 125 4.98 -14.90 30.62
#